data_AF-A0A9J6DHJ7-F1
#
_entry.id   AF-A0A9J6DHJ7-F1
#
_cell.length_a   1.000
_cell.length_b   1.000
_cell.length_c   1.000
_cell.angle_alpha   90.00
_cell.angle_beta   90.00
_cell.angle_gamma   90.00
#
_symmetry.space_group_name_H-M   'P 1'
#
loop_
_entity.id
_entity.type
_entity.pdbx_description
1 polymer ?
#
loop_
_entity_poly.entity_id
_entity_poly.type
_entity_poly.pdbx_seq_one_letter_code
_entity_poly.pdbx_strand_id
1 'polypeptide(L)'
;MSDIVAAMFGGRLVDELFRPQPLYSARALRSLFEKLTHTSVMRLSPASMDKLYDLMCMVVKYQLWACSSPRDLLPLTLKHLEAAGPGGPASHAASAVQKHLEPLDLASLQRARYSLLRFYQDLRVRVSVLLRSGAQRPNGQLAVFATPPAGGPRPGTIKEWAPGGFLLSERSFVVGDNGEAAGNRPALGTNMQVFTRSLRRSQSFQYVTPQPVRYSGAPSVSSPTTPPSTGVAELGLLLRLLGPDDEEPGLANLALDEQLLN
;
A
#
# COMPACT_ATOMS: atom_id res chain seq x y z
N MET A 1 -11.59 6.10 18.29
CA MET A 1 -10.79 4.98 17.72
C MET A 1 -11.66 3.76 17.48
N SER A 2 -12.53 3.38 18.43
CA SER A 2 -13.49 2.28 18.24
C SER A 2 -14.36 2.45 16.99
N ASP A 3 -14.82 3.66 16.70
CA ASP A 3 -15.75 3.91 15.58
C ASP A 3 -15.11 3.66 14.21
N ILE A 4 -13.86 4.10 14.01
CA ILE A 4 -13.11 3.85 12.76
C ILE A 4 -12.86 2.35 12.59
N VAL A 5 -12.47 1.65 13.66
CA VAL A 5 -12.22 0.20 13.63
C VAL A 5 -13.52 -0.56 13.35
N ALA A 6 -14.63 -0.15 13.96
CA ALA A 6 -15.95 -0.73 13.70
C ALA A 6 -16.41 -0.51 12.26
N ALA A 7 -16.22 0.70 11.71
CA ALA A 7 -16.56 1.02 10.33
C ALA A 7 -15.66 0.28 9.31
N MET A 8 -14.34 0.24 9.57
CA MET A 8 -13.35 -0.40 8.70
C MET A 8 -13.48 -1.92 8.65
N PHE A 9 -13.92 -2.55 9.72
CA PHE A 9 -14.08 -4.02 9.82
C PHE A 9 -15.53 -4.45 9.95
N GLY A 10 -16.48 -3.62 9.52
CA GLY A 10 -17.89 -3.99 9.48
C GLY A 10 -18.08 -5.23 8.60
N GLY A 11 -18.83 -6.24 9.07
CA GLY A 11 -18.95 -7.53 8.41
C GLY A 11 -19.34 -7.42 6.92
N ARG A 12 -20.32 -6.55 6.61
CA ARG A 12 -20.75 -6.29 5.23
C ARG A 12 -19.62 -5.73 4.35
N LEU A 13 -18.83 -4.79 4.87
CA LEU A 13 -17.73 -4.19 4.14
C LEU A 13 -16.64 -5.23 3.84
N VAL A 14 -16.32 -6.07 4.84
CA VAL A 14 -15.36 -7.17 4.70
C VAL A 14 -15.84 -8.17 3.66
N ASP A 15 -17.09 -8.59 3.73
CA ASP A 15 -17.65 -9.58 2.80
C ASP A 15 -17.65 -9.07 1.34
N GLU A 16 -17.95 -7.79 1.14
CA GLU A 16 -17.86 -7.15 -0.17
C GLU A 16 -16.41 -6.99 -0.66
N LEU A 17 -15.48 -6.67 0.25
CA LEU A 17 -14.06 -6.52 -0.10
C LEU A 17 -13.45 -7.82 -0.66
N PHE A 18 -13.91 -8.98 -0.19
CA PHE A 18 -13.45 -10.30 -0.64
C PHE A 18 -14.18 -10.84 -1.87
N ARG A 19 -15.15 -10.11 -2.43
CA ARG A 19 -15.69 -10.46 -3.75
C ARG A 19 -14.61 -10.30 -4.82
N PRO A 20 -14.56 -11.18 -5.85
CA PRO A 20 -13.63 -11.03 -6.95
C PRO A 20 -13.83 -9.70 -7.66
N GLN A 21 -12.83 -8.82 -7.58
CA GLN A 21 -12.90 -7.47 -8.14
C GLN A 21 -11.53 -6.99 -8.61
N PRO A 22 -11.47 -6.12 -9.63
CA PRO A 22 -10.23 -5.49 -10.03
C PRO A 22 -9.69 -4.58 -8.92
N LEU A 23 -8.38 -4.33 -8.92
CA LEU A 23 -7.78 -3.37 -7.99
C LEU A 23 -8.39 -1.97 -8.20
N TYR A 24 -8.76 -1.31 -7.11
CA TYR A 24 -9.23 0.06 -7.13
C TYR A 24 -8.16 1.02 -7.63
N SER A 25 -8.59 2.15 -8.19
CA SER A 25 -7.68 3.25 -8.51
C SER A 25 -7.18 3.94 -7.23
N ALA A 26 -6.02 4.60 -7.29
CA ALA A 26 -5.48 5.34 -6.17
C ALA A 26 -6.45 6.43 -5.66
N ARG A 27 -7.17 7.10 -6.57
CA ARG A 27 -8.19 8.09 -6.23
C ARG A 27 -9.35 7.47 -5.46
N ALA A 28 -9.83 6.32 -5.91
CA ALA A 28 -10.93 5.60 -5.29
C ALA A 28 -10.56 5.11 -3.88
N LEU A 29 -9.38 4.51 -3.75
CA LEU A 29 -8.84 4.09 -2.46
C LEU A 29 -8.66 5.27 -1.50
N ARG A 30 -8.15 6.41 -1.98
CA ARG A 30 -8.04 7.65 -1.20
C ARG A 30 -9.40 8.12 -0.67
N SER A 31 -10.43 8.13 -1.52
CA SER A 31 -11.78 8.54 -1.11
C SER A 31 -12.37 7.63 -0.03
N LEU A 32 -12.13 6.31 -0.12
CA LEU A 32 -12.50 5.37 0.94
C LEU A 32 -11.80 5.70 2.27
N PHE A 33 -10.49 5.98 2.25
CA PHE A 33 -9.75 6.37 3.45
C PHE A 33 -10.26 7.69 4.05
N GLU A 34 -10.58 8.67 3.22
CA GLU A 34 -11.14 9.94 3.66
C GLU A 34 -12.47 9.73 4.38
N LYS A 35 -13.41 8.98 3.78
CA LYS A 35 -14.67 8.65 4.45
C LYS A 35 -14.46 7.87 5.75
N LEU A 36 -13.54 6.90 5.77
CA LEU A 36 -13.19 6.15 6.98
C LEU A 36 -12.72 7.08 8.11
N THR A 37 -11.84 8.02 7.81
CA THR A 37 -11.37 8.97 8.84
C THR A 37 -12.47 9.91 9.32
N HIS A 38 -13.40 10.29 8.44
CA HIS A 38 -14.54 11.15 8.76
C HIS A 38 -15.65 10.44 9.55
N THR A 39 -15.65 9.11 9.65
CA THR A 39 -16.51 8.38 10.60
C THR A 39 -16.18 8.72 12.06
N SER A 40 -14.96 9.24 12.32
CA SER A 40 -14.59 9.70 13.64
C SER A 40 -14.94 11.16 13.87
N VAL A 41 -15.22 11.51 15.13
CA VAL A 41 -15.45 12.90 15.55
C VAL A 41 -14.22 13.79 15.32
N MET A 42 -13.01 13.21 15.30
CA MET A 42 -11.78 13.95 15.05
C MET A 42 -11.55 14.14 13.55
N ARG A 43 -11.82 15.36 13.07
CA ARG A 43 -11.62 15.74 11.67
C ARG A 43 -10.17 16.19 11.44
N LEU A 44 -9.50 15.62 10.45
CA LEU A 44 -8.22 16.09 9.96
C LEU A 44 -8.43 17.20 8.93
N SER A 45 -7.49 18.16 8.86
CA SER A 45 -7.49 19.11 7.75
C SER A 45 -7.12 18.41 6.43
N PRO A 46 -7.56 18.91 5.26
CA PRO A 46 -7.25 18.28 3.98
C PRO A 46 -5.75 18.06 3.76
N ALA A 47 -4.92 19.05 4.09
CA ALA A 47 -3.46 18.95 3.99
C ALA A 47 -2.86 17.87 4.92
N SER A 48 -3.49 17.60 6.07
CA SER A 48 -3.06 16.55 6.98
C SER A 48 -3.53 15.17 6.54
N MET A 49 -4.73 15.08 5.94
CA MET A 49 -5.25 13.85 5.33
C MET A 49 -4.36 13.35 4.20
N ASP A 50 -3.93 14.25 3.31
CA ASP A 50 -3.04 13.92 2.19
C ASP A 50 -1.73 13.32 2.68
N LYS A 51 -1.11 13.96 3.67
CA LYS A 51 0.13 13.48 4.28
C LYS A 51 -0.04 12.14 4.99
N LEU A 52 -1.18 11.94 5.65
CA LEU A 52 -1.48 10.69 6.34
C LEU A 52 -1.63 9.54 5.33
N TYR A 53 -2.39 9.76 4.26
CA TYR A 53 -2.58 8.77 3.19
C TYR A 53 -1.24 8.41 2.53
N ASP A 54 -0.45 9.42 2.16
CA ASP A 54 0.88 9.26 1.59
C ASP A 54 1.82 8.46 2.49
N LEU A 55 1.79 8.74 3.80
CA LEU A 55 2.55 8.01 4.80
C LEU A 55 2.11 6.54 4.87
N MET A 56 0.81 6.28 4.98
CA MET A 56 0.26 4.92 5.06
C MET A 56 0.60 4.10 3.81
N CYS A 57 0.43 4.65 2.62
CA CYS A 57 0.77 3.97 1.38
C CYS A 57 2.27 3.68 1.27
N MET A 58 3.13 4.61 1.70
CA MET A 58 4.58 4.37 1.71
C MET A 58 4.98 3.23 2.64
N VAL A 59 4.38 3.19 3.81
CA VAL A 59 4.61 2.14 4.81
C VAL A 59 4.21 0.78 4.26
N VAL A 60 3.03 0.67 3.65
CA VAL A 60 2.56 -0.58 3.03
C VAL A 60 3.47 -0.99 1.87
N LYS A 61 3.87 -0.05 1.00
CA LYS A 61 4.86 -0.29 -0.07
C LYS A 61 6.14 -0.88 0.48
N TYR A 62 6.69 -0.30 1.55
CA TYR A 62 7.91 -0.81 2.18
C TYR A 62 7.72 -2.21 2.77
N GLN A 63 6.61 -2.47 3.46
CA GLN A 63 6.35 -3.79 4.05
C GLN A 63 6.20 -4.89 2.99
N LEU A 64 5.49 -4.60 1.90
CA LEU A 64 5.37 -5.50 0.74
C LEU A 64 6.72 -5.73 0.04
N TRP A 65 7.55 -4.68 -0.03
CA TRP A 65 8.88 -4.77 -0.61
C TRP A 65 9.83 -5.59 0.28
N ALA A 66 9.71 -5.47 1.60
CA ALA A 66 10.51 -6.19 2.60
C ALA A 66 10.22 -7.69 2.70
N CYS A 67 9.05 -8.17 2.25
CA CYS A 67 8.72 -9.60 2.23
C CYS A 67 9.79 -10.41 1.47
N SER A 68 10.24 -11.53 2.04
CA SER A 68 11.26 -12.37 1.40
C SER A 68 10.66 -13.46 0.54
N SER A 69 9.49 -13.97 0.94
CA SER A 69 8.67 -14.90 0.19
C SER A 69 7.30 -14.28 -0.09
N PRO A 70 6.62 -14.60 -1.20
CA PRO A 70 5.22 -14.22 -1.38
C PRO A 70 4.28 -14.86 -0.33
N ARG A 71 4.69 -15.97 0.32
CA ARG A 71 3.96 -16.55 1.45
C ARG A 71 3.89 -15.62 2.65
N ASP A 72 4.83 -14.69 2.76
CA ASP A 72 4.91 -13.74 3.86
C ASP A 72 3.74 -12.72 3.86
N LEU A 73 2.98 -12.61 2.77
CA LEU A 73 1.82 -11.72 2.69
C LEU A 73 0.71 -12.09 3.70
N LEU A 74 0.46 -13.39 3.90
CA LEU A 74 -0.54 -13.86 4.85
C LEU A 74 -0.19 -13.48 6.30
N PRO A 75 0.96 -13.88 6.87
CA PRO A 75 1.32 -13.48 8.23
C PRO A 75 1.50 -11.97 8.39
N LEU A 76 1.92 -11.24 7.35
CA LEU A 76 1.96 -9.79 7.37
C LEU A 76 0.56 -9.19 7.57
N THR A 77 -0.40 -9.59 6.74
CA THR A 77 -1.78 -9.08 6.80
C THR A 77 -2.46 -9.45 8.11
N LEU A 78 -2.33 -10.70 8.57
CA LEU A 78 -2.89 -11.15 9.85
C LEU A 78 -2.33 -10.36 11.04
N LYS A 79 -1.03 -10.08 11.04
CA LYS A 79 -0.39 -9.27 12.09
C LYS A 79 -0.91 -7.83 12.11
N HIS A 80 -1.27 -7.26 10.97
CA HIS A 80 -1.92 -5.94 10.93
C HIS A 80 -3.34 -5.98 11.48
N LEU A 81 -4.10 -7.03 11.19
CA LEU A 81 -5.46 -7.21 11.70
C LEU A 81 -5.46 -7.44 13.22
N GLU A 82 -4.54 -8.24 13.73
CA GLU A 82 -4.35 -8.45 15.17
C GLU A 82 -4.01 -7.12 15.87
N ALA A 83 -3.11 -6.33 15.29
CA ALA A 83 -2.75 -5.01 15.84
C ALA A 83 -3.90 -3.99 15.80
N ALA A 84 -4.87 -4.16 14.89
CA ALA A 84 -6.01 -3.25 14.76
C ALA A 84 -7.11 -3.49 15.82
N GLY A 85 -7.16 -4.69 16.43
CA GLY A 85 -8.13 -5.00 17.47
C GLY A 85 -8.16 -6.49 17.81
N PRO A 86 -7.39 -6.97 18.82
CA PRO A 86 -7.38 -8.38 19.19
C PRO A 86 -8.77 -8.79 19.71
N GLY A 87 -9.37 -9.80 19.06
CA GLY A 87 -10.71 -10.31 19.43
C GLY A 87 -11.90 -9.40 19.09
N GLY A 88 -11.70 -8.33 18.32
CA GLY A 88 -12.74 -7.39 17.90
C GLY A 88 -13.28 -7.64 16.47
N PRO A 89 -13.90 -6.65 15.81
CA PRO A 89 -14.46 -6.80 14.46
C PRO A 89 -13.41 -7.16 13.39
N ALA A 90 -12.13 -6.87 13.65
CA ALA A 90 -11.01 -7.30 12.81
C ALA A 90 -10.83 -8.84 12.75
N SER A 91 -11.38 -9.60 13.71
CA SER A 91 -11.34 -11.06 13.70
C SER A 91 -12.10 -11.67 12.51
N HIS A 92 -13.24 -11.08 12.12
CA HIS A 92 -13.98 -11.48 10.91
C HIS A 92 -13.13 -11.29 9.66
N ALA A 93 -12.46 -10.13 9.55
CA ALA A 93 -11.53 -9.85 8.47
C ALA A 93 -10.34 -10.83 8.46
N ALA A 94 -9.83 -11.24 9.63
CA ALA A 94 -8.73 -12.20 9.73
C ALA A 94 -9.15 -13.59 9.22
N SER A 95 -10.34 -14.05 9.61
CA SER A 95 -10.93 -15.30 9.11
C SER A 95 -11.15 -15.25 7.59
N ALA A 96 -11.63 -14.12 7.06
CA ALA A 96 -11.80 -13.93 5.62
C ALA A 96 -10.45 -13.93 4.88
N VAL A 97 -9.43 -13.23 5.40
CA VAL A 97 -8.06 -13.27 4.86
C VAL A 97 -7.53 -14.69 4.81
N GLN A 98 -7.63 -15.46 5.90
CA GLN A 98 -7.17 -16.86 5.92
C GLN A 98 -7.88 -17.69 4.87
N LYS A 99 -9.22 -17.64 4.86
CA LYS A 99 -10.06 -18.38 3.91
C LYS A 99 -9.70 -18.10 2.44
N HIS A 100 -9.37 -16.86 2.09
CA HIS A 100 -9.11 -16.46 0.71
C HIS A 100 -7.63 -16.51 0.29
N LEU A 101 -6.67 -16.29 1.21
CA LEU A 101 -5.24 -16.24 0.87
C LEU A 101 -4.50 -17.55 1.17
N GLU A 102 -4.91 -18.33 2.15
CA GLU A 102 -4.27 -19.61 2.50
C GLU A 102 -4.29 -20.66 1.37
N PRO A 103 -5.40 -20.85 0.61
CA PRO A 103 -5.42 -21.84 -0.47
C PRO A 103 -4.68 -21.38 -1.73
N LEU A 104 -4.19 -20.14 -1.80
CA LEU A 104 -3.51 -19.63 -2.98
C LEU A 104 -2.12 -20.26 -3.13
N ASP A 105 -1.81 -20.63 -4.36
CA ASP A 105 -0.50 -21.12 -4.72
C ASP A 105 0.56 -20.00 -4.71
N LEU A 106 1.83 -20.40 -4.75
CA LEU A 106 2.96 -19.47 -4.68
C LEU A 106 2.93 -18.47 -5.85
N ALA A 107 2.51 -18.90 -7.04
CA ALA A 107 2.47 -18.03 -8.21
C ALA A 107 1.35 -16.98 -8.10
N SER A 108 0.17 -17.34 -7.59
CA SER A 108 -0.91 -16.38 -7.36
C SER A 108 -0.55 -15.37 -6.28
N LEU A 109 0.07 -15.81 -5.18
CA LEU A 109 0.56 -14.90 -4.14
C LEU A 109 1.65 -13.95 -4.68
N GLN A 110 2.56 -14.46 -5.52
CA GLN A 110 3.58 -13.62 -6.16
C GLN A 110 2.95 -12.63 -7.15
N ARG A 111 1.93 -13.04 -7.91
CA ARG A 111 1.18 -12.15 -8.81
C ARG A 111 0.48 -11.05 -8.02
N ALA A 112 -0.19 -11.39 -6.92
CA ALA A 112 -0.81 -10.42 -6.04
C ALA A 112 0.21 -9.41 -5.50
N ARG A 113 1.37 -9.91 -5.01
CA ARG A 113 2.48 -9.07 -4.55
C ARG A 113 2.96 -8.09 -5.62
N TYR A 114 3.16 -8.58 -6.84
CA TYR A 114 3.62 -7.75 -7.96
C TYR A 114 2.60 -6.68 -8.32
N SER A 115 1.31 -7.04 -8.39
CA SER A 115 0.23 -6.09 -8.66
C SER A 115 0.18 -4.97 -7.61
N LEU A 116 0.34 -5.30 -6.32
CA LEU A 116 0.38 -4.31 -5.24
C LEU A 116 1.63 -3.42 -5.31
N LEU A 117 2.81 -4.00 -5.58
CA LEU A 117 4.04 -3.22 -5.74
C LEU A 117 3.99 -2.30 -6.95
N ARG A 118 3.37 -2.76 -8.05
CA ARG A 118 3.11 -1.95 -9.24
C ARG A 118 2.15 -0.81 -8.96
N PHE A 119 1.09 -1.06 -8.19
CA PHE A 119 0.15 -0.03 -7.76
C PHE A 119 0.86 1.11 -6.99
N TYR A 120 1.85 0.79 -6.16
CA TYR A 120 2.61 1.77 -5.39
C TYR A 120 3.92 2.24 -6.06
N GLN A 121 4.23 1.83 -7.30
CA GLN A 121 5.56 2.00 -7.89
C GLN A 121 6.02 3.48 -7.93
N ASP A 122 5.09 4.38 -8.29
CA ASP A 122 5.37 5.81 -8.53
C ASP A 122 5.34 6.66 -7.27
N LEU A 123 4.93 6.07 -6.15
CA LEU A 123 4.89 6.74 -4.85
C LEU A 123 6.35 6.95 -4.37
N ARG A 124 6.72 8.20 -4.03
CA ARG A 124 8.08 8.62 -3.60
C ARG A 124 8.08 9.60 -2.41
N VAL A 125 7.13 9.41 -1.49
CA VAL A 125 7.01 10.19 -0.26
C VAL A 125 8.16 9.86 0.69
N ARG A 126 8.82 10.90 1.22
CA ARG A 126 9.92 10.77 2.19
C ARG A 126 9.35 10.47 3.58
N VAL A 127 9.75 9.34 4.15
CA VAL A 127 9.32 8.91 5.49
C VAL A 127 10.52 8.92 6.42
N SER A 128 10.48 9.79 7.43
CA SER A 128 11.64 10.03 8.31
C SER A 128 12.15 8.77 9.00
N VAL A 129 11.27 7.83 9.38
CA VAL A 129 11.69 6.56 9.99
C VAL A 129 12.43 5.65 9.02
N LEU A 130 12.04 5.64 7.74
CA LEU A 130 12.70 4.83 6.71
C LEU A 130 14.02 5.45 6.24
N LEU A 131 14.09 6.79 6.22
CA LEU A 131 15.33 7.52 5.94
C LEU A 131 16.37 7.23 7.02
N ARG A 132 15.99 7.34 8.30
CA ARG A 132 16.91 7.07 9.42
C ARG A 132 17.39 5.62 9.48
N SER A 133 16.59 4.67 9.00
CA SER A 133 16.99 3.26 8.98
C SER A 133 17.81 2.87 7.75
N GLY A 134 18.06 3.79 6.82
CA GLY A 134 18.70 3.49 5.53
C GLY A 134 17.83 2.66 4.58
N ALA A 135 16.56 2.42 4.92
CA ALA A 135 15.61 1.71 4.07
C ALA A 135 15.14 2.56 2.89
N GLN A 136 15.27 3.87 3.00
CA GLN A 136 14.88 4.84 1.98
C GLN A 136 16.02 5.82 1.71
N ARG A 137 16.22 6.16 0.44
CA ARG A 137 17.14 7.20 -0.01
C ARG A 137 16.55 8.60 0.18
N PRO A 138 17.36 9.67 0.26
CA PRO A 138 16.86 11.05 0.38
C PRO A 138 15.86 11.48 -0.70
N ASN A 139 15.92 10.85 -1.88
CA ASN A 139 15.02 11.08 -3.01
C ASN A 139 13.65 10.33 -2.89
N GLY A 140 13.38 9.66 -1.77
CA GLY A 140 12.14 8.95 -1.51
C GLY A 140 12.06 7.53 -2.11
N GLN A 141 13.10 7.06 -2.80
CA GLN A 141 13.16 5.68 -3.30
C GLN A 141 13.55 4.71 -2.18
N LEU A 142 12.99 3.50 -2.22
CA LEU A 142 13.45 2.42 -1.34
C LEU A 142 14.85 1.97 -1.77
N ALA A 143 15.75 1.81 -0.80
CA ALA A 143 17.08 1.26 -1.05
C ALA A 143 16.94 -0.22 -1.45
N VAL A 144 17.77 -0.73 -2.35
CA VAL A 144 17.71 -2.15 -2.75
C VAL A 144 18.44 -2.99 -1.71
N PHE A 145 17.85 -4.11 -1.27
CA PHE A 145 18.54 -5.03 -0.37
C PHE A 145 19.77 -5.63 -1.05
N ALA A 146 20.90 -5.68 -0.34
CA ALA A 146 22.09 -6.39 -0.81
C ALA A 146 21.80 -7.86 -1.10
N THR A 147 20.94 -8.49 -0.32
CA THR A 147 20.62 -9.90 -0.43
C THR A 147 19.31 -10.09 -1.21
N PRO A 148 19.32 -10.96 -2.24
CA PRO A 148 18.11 -11.28 -2.98
C PRO A 148 17.13 -12.08 -2.11
N PRO A 149 15.84 -12.09 -2.48
CA PRO A 149 14.85 -12.88 -1.77
C PRO A 149 15.23 -14.36 -1.78
N ALA A 150 15.02 -15.05 -0.65
CA ALA A 150 15.33 -16.48 -0.44
C ALA A 150 16.83 -16.88 -0.49
N GLY A 151 17.76 -15.94 -0.28
CA GLY A 151 19.19 -16.28 -0.20
C GLY A 151 19.80 -16.70 -1.54
N GLY A 152 19.15 -16.35 -2.65
CA GLY A 152 19.68 -16.60 -3.99
C GLY A 152 21.04 -15.92 -4.25
N PRO A 153 21.68 -16.22 -5.38
CA PRO A 153 22.91 -15.56 -5.78
C PRO A 153 22.66 -14.05 -5.89
N ARG A 154 23.56 -13.27 -5.30
CA ARG A 154 23.46 -11.81 -5.30
C ARG A 154 23.35 -11.30 -6.74
N PRO A 155 22.45 -10.36 -7.06
CA PRO A 155 22.39 -9.79 -8.40
C PRO A 155 23.78 -9.28 -8.82
N GLY A 156 24.21 -9.64 -10.04
CA GLY A 156 25.56 -9.38 -10.52
C GLY A 156 26.56 -10.52 -10.30
N THR A 157 26.17 -11.63 -9.67
CA THR A 157 26.96 -12.86 -9.65
C THR A 157 26.94 -13.55 -11.02
N ILE A 158 28.11 -13.72 -11.62
CA ILE A 158 28.36 -14.43 -12.87
C ILE A 158 28.93 -15.79 -12.51
N LYS A 159 28.24 -16.87 -12.89
CA LYS A 159 28.69 -18.26 -12.69
C LYS A 159 29.04 -18.89 -14.03
N GLU A 160 30.25 -19.38 -14.16
CA GLU A 160 30.74 -20.14 -15.31
C GLU A 160 30.69 -21.63 -14.99
N TRP A 161 30.17 -22.44 -15.91
CA TRP A 161 29.96 -23.88 -15.68
C TRP A 161 30.68 -24.69 -16.77
N ALA A 162 31.30 -25.80 -16.36
CA ALA A 162 31.95 -26.75 -17.26
C ALA A 162 30.93 -27.60 -18.03
N PRO A 163 31.31 -28.17 -19.19
CA PRO A 163 30.56 -29.27 -19.81
C PRO A 163 30.54 -30.45 -18.84
N GLY A 164 29.44 -30.63 -18.12
CA GLY A 164 29.32 -31.58 -17.00
C GLY A 164 28.64 -31.02 -15.75
N GLY A 165 28.33 -29.71 -15.72
CA GLY A 165 27.57 -29.10 -14.62
C GLY A 165 28.40 -28.82 -13.37
N PHE A 166 29.73 -28.84 -13.47
CA PHE A 166 30.63 -28.37 -12.41
C PHE A 166 30.84 -26.86 -12.53
N LEU A 167 30.83 -26.16 -11.39
CA LEU A 167 31.08 -24.72 -11.35
C LEU A 167 32.58 -24.46 -11.59
N LEU A 168 32.92 -23.76 -12.68
CA LEU A 168 34.29 -23.38 -13.04
C LEU A 168 34.74 -22.12 -12.33
N SER A 169 33.91 -21.08 -12.36
CA SER A 169 34.25 -19.80 -11.75
C SER A 169 32.99 -19.07 -11.27
N GLU A 170 33.14 -18.34 -10.17
CA GLU A 170 32.13 -17.39 -9.68
C GLU A 170 32.79 -16.01 -9.58
N ARG A 171 32.28 -15.06 -10.36
CA ARG A 171 32.71 -13.66 -10.33
C ARG A 171 31.51 -12.78 -9.96
N SER A 172 31.76 -11.61 -9.39
CA SER A 172 30.71 -10.62 -9.17
C SER A 172 31.02 -9.34 -9.93
N PHE A 173 29.99 -8.77 -10.53
CA PHE A 173 30.06 -7.40 -11.04
C PHE A 173 30.17 -6.46 -9.83
N VAL A 174 31.26 -5.71 -9.77
CA VAL A 174 31.43 -4.63 -8.80
C VAL A 174 31.07 -3.35 -9.55
N VAL A 175 29.81 -2.92 -9.48
CA VAL A 175 29.50 -1.55 -9.89
C VAL A 175 30.07 -0.62 -8.84
N GLY A 176 30.89 0.33 -9.28
CA GLY A 176 31.50 1.38 -8.46
C GLY A 176 30.50 2.39 -7.92
N ASP A 177 29.28 1.96 -7.63
CA ASP A 177 28.29 2.74 -6.93
C ASP A 177 28.32 2.28 -5.47
N ASN A 178 28.58 3.23 -4.58
CA ASN A 178 28.36 3.13 -3.14
C ASN A 178 26.84 3.10 -2.88
N GLY A 179 26.10 2.28 -3.62
CA GLY A 179 24.69 2.04 -3.42
C GLY A 179 24.56 1.45 -2.03
N GLU A 180 24.25 2.30 -1.05
CA GLU A 180 23.96 1.95 0.32
C GLU A 180 22.97 0.79 0.29
N ALA A 181 23.51 -0.42 0.37
CA ALA A 181 22.68 -1.59 0.49
C ALA A 181 21.98 -1.41 1.82
N ALA A 182 20.65 -1.45 1.80
CA ALA A 182 19.92 -1.58 3.04
C ALA A 182 20.51 -2.80 3.78
N GLY A 183 20.78 -2.63 5.09
CA GLY A 183 21.30 -3.69 5.95
C GLY A 183 20.39 -4.93 5.97
N ASN A 184 20.62 -5.84 6.92
CA ASN A 184 19.82 -7.07 7.00
C ASN A 184 18.31 -6.81 6.92
N ARG A 185 17.63 -7.63 6.11
CA ARG A 185 16.17 -7.58 5.95
C ARG A 185 15.51 -7.66 7.32
N PRO A 186 14.68 -6.69 7.71
CA PRO A 186 14.16 -6.66 9.06
C PRO A 186 12.91 -7.55 9.18
N ALA A 187 12.72 -8.18 10.35
CA ALA A 187 11.74 -9.24 10.59
C ALA A 187 10.30 -8.83 10.25
N LEU A 188 9.52 -9.77 9.74
CA LEU A 188 8.22 -9.48 9.12
C LEU A 188 7.20 -8.83 10.08
N GLY A 189 6.65 -7.70 9.65
CA GLY A 189 5.65 -6.92 10.38
C GLY A 189 6.12 -6.28 11.70
N THR A 190 7.32 -6.57 12.21
CA THR A 190 7.87 -5.95 13.45
C THR A 190 8.57 -4.62 13.17
N ASN A 191 8.87 -4.34 11.90
CA ASN A 191 9.72 -3.22 11.44
C ASN A 191 9.18 -1.84 11.79
N MET A 192 7.89 -1.71 12.11
CA MET A 192 7.31 -0.44 12.56
C MET A 192 6.98 -0.43 14.04
N GLN A 193 6.55 -1.56 14.59
CA GLN A 193 6.17 -1.71 16.00
C GLN A 193 7.39 -1.60 16.94
N VAL A 194 8.55 -2.08 16.50
CA VAL A 194 9.82 -1.92 17.25
C VAL A 194 10.32 -0.48 17.15
N PHE A 195 10.22 0.14 15.96
CA PHE A 195 10.61 1.53 15.75
C PHE A 195 9.73 2.52 16.54
N THR A 196 8.41 2.30 16.62
CA THR A 196 7.49 3.14 17.41
C THR A 196 7.77 3.07 18.91
N ARG A 197 8.22 1.91 19.43
CA ARG A 197 8.71 1.81 20.81
C ARG A 197 9.97 2.66 21.05
N SER A 198 10.90 2.71 20.09
CA SER A 198 12.09 3.58 20.18
C SER A 198 11.74 5.07 20.05
N LEU A 199 10.75 5.42 19.22
CA LEU A 199 10.32 6.80 18.98
C LEU A 199 9.68 7.47 20.20
N ARG A 200 9.03 6.70 21.10
CA ARG A 200 8.50 7.24 22.36
C ARG A 200 9.58 7.85 23.26
N ARG A 201 10.87 7.55 23.02
CA ARG A 201 11.99 8.06 23.81
C ARG A 201 12.60 9.35 23.27
N SER A 202 12.26 9.79 22.05
CA SER A 202 12.88 10.99 21.46
C SER A 202 11.85 11.83 20.72
N GLN A 203 11.41 12.91 21.38
CA GLN A 203 10.56 13.93 20.77
C GLN A 203 11.41 14.89 19.93
N SER A 204 11.07 15.00 18.64
CA SER A 204 10.91 16.24 17.86
C SER A 204 10.74 15.87 16.38
N PHE A 205 9.53 16.03 15.87
CA PHE A 205 9.27 15.89 14.43
C PHE A 205 9.60 17.23 13.75
N GLN A 206 10.80 17.35 13.18
CA GLN A 206 11.06 18.39 12.17
C GLN A 206 10.62 17.86 10.81
N TYR A 207 9.58 18.49 10.25
CA TYR A 207 9.06 18.19 8.93
C TYR A 207 9.83 19.02 7.90
N VAL A 208 10.47 18.34 6.93
CA VAL A 208 10.98 18.98 5.72
C VAL A 208 9.87 18.86 4.67
N THR A 209 9.35 19.99 4.20
CA THR A 209 8.27 20.09 3.20
C THR A 209 8.75 19.57 1.84
N PRO A 210 8.20 18.45 1.31
CA PRO A 210 8.41 18.06 -0.07
C PRO A 210 7.33 18.68 -0.97
N GLN A 211 7.71 18.99 -2.21
CA GLN A 211 6.83 19.52 -3.26
C GLN A 211 5.63 18.59 -3.54
N PRO A 212 4.45 19.13 -3.90
CA PRO A 212 3.29 18.33 -4.24
C PRO A 212 3.58 17.44 -5.46
N VAL A 213 3.32 16.14 -5.30
CA VAL A 213 3.35 15.19 -6.41
C VAL A 213 2.15 15.49 -7.30
N ARG A 214 2.40 16.15 -8.44
CA ARG A 214 1.40 16.26 -9.51
C ARG A 214 1.22 14.87 -10.10
N TYR A 215 0.02 14.32 -10.01
CA TYR A 215 -0.39 13.19 -10.83
C TYR A 215 -0.40 13.65 -12.30
N SER A 216 0.73 13.55 -13.01
CA SER A 216 0.79 13.90 -14.43
C SER A 216 0.29 12.71 -15.25
N GLY A 217 -0.77 12.93 -16.02
CA GLY A 217 -1.20 12.00 -17.06
C GLY A 217 -2.71 11.88 -17.17
N ALA A 218 -3.38 12.96 -17.59
CA ALA A 218 -4.68 12.82 -18.24
C ALA A 218 -4.42 12.69 -19.75
N PRO A 219 -4.82 11.59 -20.42
CA PRO A 219 -5.21 11.71 -21.81
C PRO A 219 -6.55 12.45 -21.83
N SER A 220 -6.63 13.54 -22.60
CA SER A 220 -7.91 14.15 -22.98
C SER A 220 -8.70 13.11 -23.77
N VAL A 221 -9.70 12.50 -23.14
CA VAL A 221 -10.65 11.62 -23.81
C VAL A 221 -12.01 12.29 -23.74
N SER A 222 -12.40 12.84 -24.90
CA SER A 222 -13.77 13.10 -25.32
C SER A 222 -14.73 12.06 -24.76
N SER A 223 -15.88 12.50 -24.25
CA SER A 223 -16.98 11.66 -23.80
C SER A 223 -17.23 10.46 -24.73
N PRO A 224 -17.35 9.25 -24.15
CA PRO A 224 -18.31 8.31 -24.68
C PRO A 224 -19.13 7.67 -23.56
N THR A 225 -20.43 7.72 -23.79
CA THR A 225 -21.49 6.89 -23.23
C THR A 225 -21.02 5.44 -23.07
N THR A 226 -20.55 5.07 -21.88
CA THR A 226 -20.17 3.68 -21.55
C THR A 226 -20.63 3.39 -20.12
N PRO A 227 -21.30 2.26 -19.84
CA PRO A 227 -21.74 1.92 -18.49
C PRO A 227 -20.54 1.89 -17.52
N PRO A 228 -20.73 2.28 -16.24
CA PRO A 228 -19.64 2.34 -15.28
C PRO A 228 -18.99 0.96 -15.16
N SER A 229 -17.67 0.89 -15.35
CA SER A 229 -16.90 -0.33 -15.12
C SER A 229 -17.21 -0.89 -13.74
N THR A 230 -17.35 -2.21 -13.61
CA THR A 230 -17.79 -2.90 -12.38
C THR A 230 -17.08 -2.37 -11.11
N GLY A 231 -15.77 -2.10 -11.17
CA GLY A 231 -15.03 -1.58 -10.02
C GLY A 231 -15.45 -0.19 -9.50
N VAL A 232 -16.05 0.67 -10.35
CA VAL A 232 -16.60 1.97 -9.93
C VAL A 232 -17.96 1.80 -9.26
N ALA A 233 -18.78 0.85 -9.74
CA ALA A 233 -20.05 0.50 -9.12
C ALA A 233 -19.85 -0.14 -7.73
N GLU A 234 -18.89 -1.06 -7.60
CA GLU A 234 -18.53 -1.69 -6.32
C GLU A 234 -17.95 -0.67 -5.32
N LEU A 235 -17.18 0.32 -5.80
CA LEU A 235 -16.72 1.42 -4.96
C LEU A 235 -17.90 2.22 -4.41
N GLY A 236 -18.89 2.54 -5.26
CA GLY A 236 -20.11 3.22 -4.84
C GLY A 236 -20.84 2.45 -3.73
N LEU A 237 -20.87 1.12 -3.84
CA LEU A 237 -21.42 0.23 -2.82
C LEU A 237 -20.61 0.31 -1.51
N LEU A 238 -19.29 0.17 -1.55
CA LEU A 238 -18.45 0.27 -0.35
C LEU A 238 -18.55 1.65 0.32
N LEU A 239 -18.59 2.70 -0.49
CA LEU A 239 -18.73 4.08 -0.02
C LEU A 239 -20.11 4.32 0.63
N ARG A 240 -21.15 3.62 0.17
CA ARG A 240 -22.49 3.64 0.77
C ARG A 240 -22.56 2.82 2.05
N LEU A 241 -21.84 1.71 2.14
CA LEU A 241 -21.75 0.92 3.38
C LEU A 241 -21.05 1.66 4.52
N LEU A 242 -20.31 2.72 4.20
CA LEU A 242 -19.50 3.48 5.16
C LEU A 242 -20.17 4.74 5.71
N GLY A 243 -21.35 5.13 5.20
CA GLY A 243 -22.11 6.28 5.69
C GLY A 243 -23.60 5.95 5.81
N PRO A 244 -24.33 6.52 6.78
CA PRO A 244 -25.79 6.51 6.73
C PRO A 244 -26.26 7.35 5.55
N ASP A 245 -27.34 6.91 4.89
CA ASP A 245 -28.04 7.66 3.87
C ASP A 245 -28.47 9.02 4.46
N ASP A 246 -27.80 10.12 4.10
CA ASP A 246 -28.38 11.46 4.01
C ASP A 246 -27.39 12.37 3.26
N GLU A 247 -27.92 13.08 2.26
CA GLU A 247 -27.29 13.99 1.28
C GLU A 247 -26.71 13.38 -0.01
N GLU A 248 -27.61 12.90 -0.88
CA GLU A 248 -27.63 13.39 -2.27
C GLU A 248 -28.61 14.58 -2.29
N PRO A 249 -28.27 15.73 -2.90
CA PRO A 249 -27.77 15.76 -4.26
C PRO A 249 -26.49 16.59 -4.43
N GLY A 250 -25.43 15.96 -4.95
CA GLY A 250 -24.19 16.64 -5.35
C GLY A 250 -23.75 16.35 -6.78
N LEU A 251 -24.48 15.50 -7.51
CA LEU A 251 -24.23 15.22 -8.93
C LEU A 251 -25.07 16.08 -9.90
N ALA A 252 -25.82 17.07 -9.40
CA ALA A 252 -26.63 17.98 -10.22
C ALA A 252 -25.90 19.26 -10.67
N ASN A 253 -24.72 19.59 -10.13
CA ASN A 253 -24.02 20.85 -10.44
C ASN A 253 -22.91 20.73 -11.50
N LEU A 254 -22.95 19.69 -12.35
CA LEU A 254 -22.07 19.56 -13.52
C LEU A 254 -22.85 19.57 -14.85
N ALA A 255 -24.14 19.90 -14.84
CA ALA A 255 -25.00 19.91 -16.03
C ALA A 255 -25.81 21.21 -16.23
N LEU A 256 -25.46 22.32 -15.57
CA LEU A 256 -26.20 23.58 -15.66
C LEU A 256 -25.37 24.81 -16.05
N ASP A 257 -24.18 24.64 -16.65
CA ASP A 257 -23.39 25.75 -17.22
C ASP A 257 -23.33 25.76 -18.76
N GLU A 258 -24.21 25.01 -19.43
CA GLU A 258 -24.38 25.03 -20.90
C GLU A 258 -25.76 25.55 -21.36
N GLN A 259 -26.34 26.52 -20.64
CA GLN A 259 -27.53 27.25 -21.13
C GLN A 259 -27.48 28.78 -20.97
N LEU A 260 -26.30 29.38 -20.83
CA LEU A 260 -26.15 30.86 -20.79
C LEU A 260 -25.18 31.45 -21.81
N LEU A 261 -24.95 30.78 -22.93
CA LEU A 261 -24.34 31.38 -24.12
C LEU A 261 -25.10 30.93 -25.38
N ASN A 262 -26.24 31.58 -25.60
CA ASN A 262 -26.77 32.00 -26.91
C ASN A 262 -27.79 33.11 -26.68
#